data_AF-A0A0I9S7X3-F1
#
_entry.id   AF-A0A0I9S7X3-F1
#
_cell.length_a   1.000
_cell.length_b   1.000
_cell.length_c   1.000
_cell.angle_alpha   90.00
_cell.angle_beta   90.00
_cell.angle_gamma   90.00
#
_symmetry.space_group_name_H-M   'P 1'
#
loop_
_entity.id
_entity.type
_entity.pdbx_description
1 polymer ?
#
loop_
_entity_poly.entity_id
_entity_poly.type
_entity_poly.pdbx_seq_one_letter_code
_entity_poly.pdbx_strand_id
1 'polypeptide(L)'
;MKSILYIIILSVIAPLFIACSEDLNLCAQQNTVVETDYSCDDVILQERNPSLPDVITGQPSFDEELTRSGEMIGGTDKYLGYGYKLLKGNYIPSDFDNFTHSILDIESLKEYDESYIDENYPNWNDQSSFAYYDFNNYTHFSSISKTVKSGFSLNLGFFSIGKKKTTTETFRTFINESKEQAYGEMNILFAHGKFTLLSSNGSNKVFARQFLRRSFINNLYT
;
A
#
# COMPACT_ATOMS: atom_id res chain seq x y z
N MET A 1 24.17 45.14 17.13
CA MET A 1 22.87 44.73 16.53
C MET A 1 22.82 43.25 16.14
N LYS A 2 23.80 42.70 15.39
CA LYS A 2 23.78 41.27 15.00
C LYS A 2 23.75 40.29 16.19
N SER A 3 24.53 40.53 17.24
CA SER A 3 24.57 39.65 18.44
C SER A 3 23.23 39.62 19.20
N ILE A 4 22.54 40.76 19.29
CA ILE A 4 21.23 40.86 19.94
C ILE A 4 20.16 40.12 19.13
N LEU A 5 20.25 40.19 17.79
CA LEU A 5 19.36 39.44 16.90
C LEU A 5 19.53 37.92 17.06
N TYR A 6 20.77 37.43 17.20
CA TYR A 6 21.03 36.00 17.44
C TYR A 6 20.50 35.52 18.80
N ILE A 7 20.59 36.35 19.84
CA ILE A 7 20.06 36.02 21.17
C ILE A 7 18.53 35.91 21.14
N ILE A 8 17.85 36.82 20.42
CA ILE A 8 16.39 36.78 20.27
C ILE A 8 15.96 35.54 19.46
N ILE A 9 16.67 35.22 18.37
CA ILE A 9 16.39 34.03 17.56
C ILE A 9 16.60 32.75 18.39
N LEU A 10 17.66 32.67 19.20
CA LEU A 10 17.92 31.52 20.07
C LEU A 10 16.86 31.37 21.18
N SER A 11 16.38 32.48 21.76
CA SER A 11 15.36 32.47 22.80
C SER A 11 13.95 32.11 22.29
N VAL A 12 13.67 32.33 21.00
CA VAL A 12 12.38 32.00 20.38
C VAL A 12 12.37 30.56 19.84
N ILE A 13 13.52 30.04 19.40
CA ILE A 13 13.61 28.68 18.82
C ILE A 13 13.80 27.61 19.91
N ALA A 14 14.52 27.89 21.00
CA ALA A 14 14.72 26.93 22.09
C ALA A 14 13.43 26.33 22.69
N PRO A 15 12.35 27.10 22.95
CA PRO A 15 11.11 26.53 23.48
C PRO A 15 10.27 25.74 22.45
N LEU A 16 10.52 25.88 21.15
CA LEU A 16 9.83 25.08 20.11
C LEU A 16 10.30 23.62 20.08
N PHE A 17 11.48 23.32 20.63
CA PHE A 17 11.97 21.95 20.81
C PHE A 17 11.56 21.30 22.15
N ILE A 18 10.89 22.06 23.03
CA ILE A 18 10.43 21.60 24.36
C ILE A 18 8.89 21.49 24.39
N ALA A 19 8.21 21.76 23.27
CA ALA A 19 6.77 21.58 23.12
C ALA A 19 6.41 20.08 23.03
N CYS A 20 6.18 19.48 24.20
CA CYS A 20 5.40 18.29 24.52
C CYS A 20 5.21 17.24 23.40
N SER A 21 6.18 16.34 23.31
CA SER A 21 5.93 14.92 23.02
C SER A 21 6.62 14.09 24.10
N GLU A 22 6.26 14.32 25.36
CA GLU A 22 6.58 13.37 26.42
C GLU A 22 5.33 12.50 26.61
N ASP A 23 5.34 11.31 26.01
CA ASP A 23 4.77 10.18 26.74
C ASP A 23 5.51 10.19 28.08
N LEU A 24 4.77 10.46 29.16
CA LEU A 24 5.32 10.61 30.50
C LEU A 24 5.83 9.25 30.99
N ASN A 25 6.96 8.82 30.45
CA ASN A 25 7.65 7.63 30.88
C ASN A 25 8.53 8.03 32.07
N LEU A 26 7.89 8.12 33.23
CA LEU A 26 8.47 8.57 34.50
C LEU A 26 9.75 7.79 34.87
N CYS A 27 9.93 6.59 34.30
CA CYS A 27 11.08 5.72 34.49
C CYS A 27 12.33 6.11 33.67
N ALA A 28 12.20 6.94 32.62
CA ALA A 28 13.32 7.26 31.73
C ALA A 28 14.13 8.51 32.16
N GLN A 29 13.64 9.31 33.11
CA GLN A 29 14.19 10.65 33.41
C GLN A 29 14.98 10.77 34.72
N GLN A 30 15.14 9.70 35.50
CA GLN A 30 15.84 9.74 36.80
C GLN A 30 17.21 9.05 36.75
N ASN A 31 18.20 9.68 36.13
CA ASN A 31 19.62 9.38 36.35
C ASN A 31 20.34 10.47 37.16
N THR A 32 19.64 11.14 38.07
CA THR A 32 20.27 12.05 39.04
C THR A 32 19.64 11.89 40.42
N VAL A 33 20.29 11.05 41.23
CA VAL A 33 20.41 11.14 42.70
C VAL A 33 19.12 11.39 43.47
N VAL A 34 18.37 10.32 43.78
CA VAL A 34 17.87 9.93 45.11
C VAL A 34 17.40 8.47 44.96
N GLU A 35 17.93 7.56 45.80
CA GLU A 35 17.44 6.19 45.92
C GLU A 35 16.04 6.20 46.52
N THR A 36 15.04 6.08 45.66
CA THR A 36 13.69 5.63 46.01
C THR A 36 13.38 4.49 45.07
N ASP A 37 13.15 3.30 45.62
CA ASP A 37 12.71 2.09 44.91
C ASP A 37 11.34 2.34 44.25
N TYR A 38 11.33 3.07 43.14
CA TYR A 38 10.21 3.09 42.22
C TYR A 38 10.35 1.86 41.34
N SER A 39 9.67 0.78 41.73
CA SER A 39 9.40 -0.34 40.84
C SER A 39 8.59 0.19 39.65
N CYS A 40 9.17 0.10 38.47
CA CYS A 40 8.50 0.33 37.19
C CYS A 40 7.68 -0.90 36.77
N ASP A 41 7.19 -1.68 37.74
CA ASP A 41 6.38 -2.86 37.46
C ASP A 41 4.97 -2.41 37.14
N ASP A 42 4.42 -2.93 36.03
CA ASP A 42 3.04 -2.68 35.65
C ASP A 42 2.10 -3.15 36.77
N VAL A 43 1.27 -2.23 37.27
CA VAL A 43 0.25 -2.55 38.28
C VAL A 43 -1.07 -2.87 37.58
N ILE A 44 -1.59 -4.09 37.77
CA ILE A 44 -2.90 -4.48 37.25
C ILE A 44 -3.99 -3.76 38.05
N LEU A 45 -4.69 -2.82 37.40
CA LEU A 45 -5.82 -2.09 38.00
C LEU A 45 -7.13 -2.90 38.01
N GLN A 46 -7.30 -3.78 37.02
CA GLN A 46 -8.49 -4.62 36.87
C GLN A 46 -8.13 -5.93 36.19
N GLU A 47 -8.34 -7.03 36.88
CA GLU A 47 -8.17 -8.38 36.33
C GLU A 47 -9.20 -8.67 35.25
N ARG A 48 -8.79 -9.46 34.25
CA ARG A 48 -9.71 -9.98 33.24
C ARG A 48 -10.74 -10.86 33.94
N ASN A 49 -12.03 -10.63 33.64
CA ASN A 49 -13.08 -11.49 34.16
C ASN A 49 -12.88 -12.94 33.65
N PRO A 50 -12.65 -13.93 34.54
CA PRO A 50 -12.35 -15.31 34.14
C PRO A 50 -13.54 -16.03 33.52
N SER A 51 -14.75 -15.47 33.62
CA SER A 51 -15.94 -15.99 32.93
C SER A 51 -16.02 -15.60 31.46
N LEU A 52 -15.13 -14.72 30.96
CA LEU A 52 -15.10 -14.34 29.55
C LEU A 52 -14.31 -15.36 28.73
N PRO A 53 -14.82 -15.77 27.56
CA PRO A 53 -14.13 -16.70 26.68
C PRO A 53 -12.82 -16.11 26.17
N ASP A 54 -11.80 -16.95 26.02
CA ASP A 54 -10.53 -16.54 25.45
C ASP A 54 -10.71 -15.98 24.04
N VAL A 55 -9.83 -15.04 23.69
CA VAL A 55 -9.87 -14.39 22.38
C VAL A 55 -9.53 -15.42 21.32
N ILE A 56 -10.48 -15.70 20.43
CA ILE A 56 -10.27 -16.55 19.25
C ILE A 56 -10.01 -15.62 18.07
N THR A 57 -8.81 -15.70 17.51
CA THR A 57 -8.53 -15.13 16.19
C THR A 57 -8.80 -16.21 15.15
N GLY A 58 -9.64 -15.91 14.17
CA GLY A 58 -9.93 -16.85 13.10
C GLY A 58 -8.85 -16.82 12.02
N GLN A 59 -8.93 -17.76 11.08
CA GLN A 59 -8.08 -17.70 9.89
C GLN A 59 -8.81 -16.95 8.77
N PRO A 60 -8.10 -16.09 8.01
CA PRO A 60 -8.73 -15.39 6.90
C PRO A 60 -9.29 -16.37 5.85
N SER A 61 -10.48 -16.10 5.33
CA SER A 61 -11.07 -16.84 4.22
C SER A 61 -11.60 -15.89 3.15
N PHE A 62 -11.25 -16.16 1.90
CA PHE A 62 -11.66 -15.34 0.76
C PHE A 62 -12.58 -16.15 -0.15
N ASP A 63 -13.55 -15.47 -0.78
CA ASP A 63 -14.35 -16.07 -1.85
C ASP A 63 -13.45 -16.34 -3.08
N GLU A 64 -13.93 -17.19 -4.00
CA GLU A 64 -13.18 -17.75 -5.14
C GLU A 64 -12.12 -16.83 -5.79
N GLU A 65 -10.96 -17.40 -6.07
CA GLU A 65 -9.90 -16.74 -6.85
C GLU A 65 -10.33 -16.55 -8.31
N LEU A 66 -9.91 -15.43 -8.92
CA LEU A 66 -10.02 -15.23 -10.36
C LEU A 66 -9.22 -16.32 -11.08
N THR A 67 -9.92 -17.28 -11.68
CA THR A 67 -9.29 -18.20 -12.62
C THR A 67 -9.10 -17.48 -13.95
N ARG A 68 -7.88 -17.57 -14.51
CA ARG A 68 -7.57 -17.09 -15.87
C ARG A 68 -8.29 -17.97 -16.89
N SER A 69 -9.61 -17.87 -17.00
CA SER A 69 -10.34 -18.46 -18.12
C SER A 69 -10.09 -17.61 -19.38
N GLY A 70 -9.96 -18.27 -20.53
CA GLY A 70 -9.56 -17.63 -21.79
C GLY A 70 -10.52 -16.53 -22.28
N GLU A 71 -11.76 -16.49 -21.78
CA GLU A 71 -12.76 -15.47 -22.11
C GLU A 71 -12.62 -14.17 -21.28
N MET A 72 -11.84 -14.18 -20.19
CA MET A 72 -11.77 -13.07 -19.22
C MET A 72 -10.53 -12.17 -19.36
N ILE A 73 -9.62 -12.44 -20.30
CA ILE A 73 -8.34 -11.71 -20.38
C ILE A 73 -8.58 -10.28 -20.92
N GLY A 74 -8.53 -9.29 -20.03
CA GLY A 74 -8.31 -7.87 -20.35
C GLY A 74 -9.50 -7.07 -20.90
N GLY A 75 -10.66 -7.70 -21.08
CA GLY A 75 -11.86 -7.06 -21.64
C GLY A 75 -13.05 -6.95 -20.68
N THR A 76 -12.86 -7.13 -19.37
CA THR A 76 -13.96 -7.18 -18.39
C THR A 76 -13.73 -6.23 -17.21
N ASP A 77 -14.84 -5.64 -16.79
CA ASP A 77 -15.08 -4.93 -15.52
C ASP A 77 -14.88 -5.80 -14.27
N LYS A 78 -14.82 -7.13 -14.39
CA LYS A 78 -14.69 -8.05 -13.25
C LYS A 78 -13.45 -7.86 -12.41
N TYR A 79 -12.39 -7.24 -12.95
CA TYR A 79 -11.19 -6.90 -12.18
C TYR A 79 -11.35 -5.61 -11.35
N LEU A 80 -12.42 -4.85 -11.55
CA LEU A 80 -12.72 -3.70 -10.69
C LEU A 80 -13.01 -4.15 -9.27
N GLY A 81 -12.58 -3.34 -8.29
CA GLY A 81 -12.83 -3.64 -6.89
C GLY A 81 -12.08 -4.86 -6.34
N TYR A 82 -11.09 -5.40 -7.06
CA TYR A 82 -10.16 -6.38 -6.52
C TYR A 82 -9.00 -5.70 -5.77
N GLY A 83 -8.46 -6.42 -4.79
CA GLY A 83 -7.18 -6.06 -4.19
C GLY A 83 -6.02 -6.27 -5.19
N TYR A 84 -4.94 -5.50 -4.99
CA TYR A 84 -3.77 -5.53 -5.86
C TYR A 84 -2.48 -5.54 -5.02
N LYS A 85 -1.59 -6.49 -5.31
CA LYS A 85 -0.28 -6.65 -4.67
C LYS A 85 0.68 -5.57 -5.16
N LEU A 86 0.74 -4.45 -4.43
CA LEU A 86 1.81 -3.48 -4.59
C LEU A 86 3.13 -4.00 -4.02
N LEU A 87 3.06 -4.76 -2.93
CA LEU A 87 4.19 -5.39 -2.25
C LEU A 87 4.08 -6.91 -2.37
N LYS A 88 5.22 -7.60 -2.51
CA LYS A 88 5.29 -9.07 -2.65
C LYS A 88 4.51 -9.63 -3.85
N GLY A 89 4.21 -8.79 -4.84
CA GLY A 89 3.75 -9.21 -6.17
C GLY A 89 4.93 -9.55 -7.09
N ASN A 90 4.69 -9.59 -8.39
CA ASN A 90 5.72 -9.76 -9.40
C ASN A 90 6.39 -8.42 -9.82
N TYR A 91 5.85 -7.29 -9.33
CA TYR A 91 6.34 -5.92 -9.58
C TYR A 91 6.25 -5.47 -11.04
N ILE A 92 5.42 -6.15 -11.85
CA ILE A 92 5.01 -5.74 -13.19
C ILE A 92 3.67 -5.00 -13.08
N PRO A 93 3.61 -3.70 -13.42
CA PRO A 93 2.38 -2.93 -13.33
C PRO A 93 1.27 -3.53 -14.19
N SER A 94 0.04 -3.50 -13.69
CA SER A 94 -1.15 -4.00 -14.39
C SER A 94 -1.14 -5.50 -14.73
N ASP A 95 -0.18 -6.26 -14.22
CA ASP A 95 -0.16 -7.71 -14.38
C ASP A 95 -1.30 -8.36 -13.57
N PHE A 96 -1.98 -9.32 -14.20
CA PHE A 96 -3.08 -10.06 -13.62
C PHE A 96 -2.64 -10.91 -12.41
N ASP A 97 -1.39 -11.36 -12.37
CA ASP A 97 -0.86 -12.16 -11.26
C ASP A 97 -0.73 -11.35 -9.94
N ASN A 98 -0.81 -10.02 -10.04
CA ASN A 98 -0.82 -9.14 -8.88
C ASN A 98 -2.21 -8.91 -8.29
N PHE A 99 -3.29 -9.31 -8.94
CA PHE A 99 -4.62 -9.23 -8.32
C PHE A 99 -4.75 -10.28 -7.20
N THR A 100 -5.53 -9.95 -6.18
CA THR A 100 -5.79 -10.84 -5.03
C THR A 100 -7.23 -11.33 -5.04
N HIS A 101 -8.03 -10.83 -4.10
CA HIS A 101 -9.40 -11.21 -3.85
C HIS A 101 -10.30 -10.02 -4.15
N SER A 102 -11.56 -10.31 -4.47
CA SER A 102 -12.59 -9.30 -4.70
C SER A 102 -12.91 -8.60 -3.37
N ILE A 103 -12.73 -7.28 -3.33
CA ILE A 103 -13.06 -6.44 -2.16
C ILE A 103 -14.49 -5.92 -2.32
N LEU A 104 -14.84 -5.46 -3.52
CA LEU A 104 -16.17 -4.95 -3.83
C LEU A 104 -16.99 -5.99 -4.58
N ASP A 105 -18.29 -6.00 -4.31
CA ASP A 105 -19.28 -6.66 -5.14
C ASP A 105 -19.70 -5.72 -6.29
N ILE A 106 -19.03 -5.90 -7.43
CA ILE A 106 -19.24 -5.08 -8.63
C ILE A 106 -20.62 -5.32 -9.25
N GLU A 107 -21.16 -6.54 -9.17
CA GLU A 107 -22.46 -6.88 -9.75
C GLU A 107 -23.57 -6.16 -8.99
N SER A 108 -23.58 -6.25 -7.66
CA SER A 108 -24.51 -5.51 -6.81
C SER A 108 -24.36 -3.99 -6.96
N LEU A 109 -23.14 -3.49 -7.19
CA LEU A 109 -22.90 -2.07 -7.41
C LEU A 109 -23.52 -1.59 -8.73
N LYS A 110 -23.37 -2.37 -9.81
CA LYS A 110 -23.96 -2.08 -11.12
C LYS A 110 -25.49 -2.06 -11.06
N GLU A 111 -26.08 -3.04 -10.39
CA GLU A 111 -27.53 -3.12 -10.22
C GLU A 111 -28.08 -1.91 -9.43
N TYR A 112 -27.32 -1.43 -8.45
CA TYR A 112 -27.71 -0.28 -7.66
C TYR A 112 -27.67 1.04 -8.45
N ASP A 113 -26.58 1.29 -9.17
CA ASP A 113 -26.42 2.47 -10.04
C ASP A 113 -25.26 2.25 -11.02
N GLU A 114 -25.60 2.07 -12.29
CA GLU A 114 -24.64 1.85 -13.39
C GLU A 114 -23.64 3.02 -13.52
N SER A 115 -23.99 4.24 -13.10
CA SER A 115 -23.11 5.42 -13.21
C SER A 115 -21.86 5.36 -12.33
N TYR A 116 -21.77 4.39 -11.42
CA TYR A 116 -20.54 4.16 -10.66
C TYR A 116 -19.43 3.50 -11.47
N ILE A 117 -19.72 2.97 -12.66
CA ILE A 117 -18.73 2.30 -13.52
C ILE A 117 -18.78 2.89 -14.93
N ASP A 118 -17.66 3.48 -15.33
CA ASP A 118 -17.47 3.96 -16.69
C ASP A 118 -16.77 2.90 -17.54
N GLU A 119 -17.39 2.57 -18.68
CA GLU A 119 -16.85 1.64 -19.66
C GLU A 119 -16.56 2.38 -20.97
N ASN A 120 -15.33 2.29 -21.45
CA ASN A 120 -14.91 2.90 -22.71
C ASN A 120 -14.14 1.89 -23.56
N TYR A 121 -14.33 1.92 -24.88
CA TYR A 121 -13.65 1.02 -25.82
C TYR A 121 -12.75 1.82 -26.77
N PRO A 122 -11.62 2.35 -26.26
CA PRO A 122 -10.83 3.33 -26.99
C PRO A 122 -10.07 2.74 -28.19
N ASN A 123 -9.94 1.41 -28.29
CA ASN A 123 -9.33 0.69 -29.42
C ASN A 123 -8.04 1.34 -29.91
N TRP A 124 -7.11 1.57 -28.99
CA TRP A 124 -5.81 2.19 -29.28
C TRP A 124 -4.68 1.30 -28.76
N ASN A 125 -3.49 1.51 -29.32
CA ASN A 125 -2.28 0.84 -28.88
C ASN A 125 -1.32 1.85 -28.27
N ASP A 126 -0.64 1.44 -27.21
CA ASP A 126 0.44 2.21 -26.60
C ASP A 126 1.70 1.36 -26.53
N GLN A 127 2.85 1.99 -26.71
CA GLN A 127 4.15 1.34 -26.61
C GLN A 127 5.08 2.23 -25.82
N SER A 128 5.66 1.68 -24.76
CA SER A 128 6.70 2.36 -24.00
C SER A 128 7.89 1.44 -23.81
N SER A 129 9.08 2.02 -23.86
CA SER A 129 10.29 1.33 -23.48
C SER A 129 11.20 2.27 -22.72
N PHE A 130 11.96 1.72 -21.79
CA PHE A 130 12.97 2.45 -21.06
C PHE A 130 14.09 1.50 -20.64
N ALA A 131 15.29 2.06 -20.50
CA ALA A 131 16.46 1.36 -20.03
C ALA A 131 16.95 1.96 -18.72
N TYR A 132 17.53 1.13 -17.87
CA TYR A 132 18.07 1.55 -16.58
C TYR A 132 19.29 0.72 -16.20
N TYR A 133 20.24 1.34 -15.51
CA TYR A 133 21.48 0.70 -15.04
C TYR A 133 21.41 0.29 -13.56
N ASP A 134 20.50 0.90 -12.80
CA ASP A 134 20.28 0.61 -11.38
C ASP A 134 18.78 0.54 -11.09
N PHE A 135 18.39 -0.37 -10.20
CA PHE A 135 17.02 -0.54 -9.75
C PHE A 135 16.52 0.67 -8.93
N ASN A 136 17.39 1.53 -8.40
CA ASN A 136 16.92 2.81 -7.85
C ASN A 136 16.37 3.73 -8.96
N ASN A 137 17.04 3.76 -10.12
CA ASN A 137 16.59 4.54 -11.28
C ASN A 137 15.32 3.96 -11.92
N TYR A 138 15.06 2.65 -11.76
CA TYR A 138 13.83 2.03 -12.24
C TYR A 138 12.58 2.78 -11.76
N THR A 139 12.51 3.15 -10.47
CA THR A 139 11.33 3.85 -9.92
C THR A 139 11.12 5.26 -10.47
N HIS A 140 12.18 5.89 -10.99
CA HIS A 140 12.11 7.20 -11.62
C HIS A 140 11.50 7.13 -13.03
N PHE A 141 11.82 6.07 -13.78
CA PHE A 141 11.34 5.89 -15.15
C PHE A 141 10.07 5.03 -15.25
N SER A 142 9.79 4.22 -14.22
CA SER A 142 8.61 3.38 -14.17
C SER A 142 7.33 4.19 -13.97
N SER A 143 6.28 3.81 -14.71
CA SER A 143 4.94 4.39 -14.59
C SER A 143 4.24 4.07 -13.27
N ILE A 144 4.83 3.23 -12.41
CA ILE A 144 4.27 2.79 -11.11
C ILE A 144 3.79 3.97 -10.26
N SER A 145 4.60 5.02 -10.13
CA SER A 145 4.26 6.18 -9.29
C SER A 145 3.07 6.98 -9.85
N LYS A 146 2.78 6.86 -11.15
CA LYS A 146 1.66 7.55 -11.82
C LYS A 146 0.35 6.78 -11.72
N THR A 147 0.39 5.48 -11.44
CA THR A 147 -0.80 4.61 -11.37
C THR A 147 -1.50 4.67 -10.00
N VAL A 148 -0.78 5.05 -8.93
CA VAL A 148 -1.35 5.17 -7.59
C VAL A 148 -1.91 6.59 -7.39
N LYS A 149 -3.19 6.71 -6.99
CA LYS A 149 -3.82 8.01 -6.74
C LYS A 149 -3.12 8.77 -5.61
N SER A 150 -2.98 10.08 -5.81
CA SER A 150 -2.52 11.05 -4.81
C SER A 150 -3.33 10.93 -3.52
N GLY A 151 -2.67 10.68 -2.39
CA GLY A 151 -3.30 10.50 -1.07
C GLY A 151 -2.65 9.41 -0.21
N PHE A 152 -1.86 8.51 -0.79
CA PHE A 152 -1.03 7.54 -0.08
C PHE A 152 0.46 7.85 -0.27
N SER A 153 1.24 7.81 0.81
CA SER A 153 2.69 7.85 0.73
C SER A 153 3.19 6.48 0.27
N LEU A 154 3.55 6.37 -1.01
CA LEU A 154 4.07 5.14 -1.58
C LEU A 154 5.60 5.10 -1.38
N ASN A 155 6.10 4.15 -0.60
CA ASN A 155 7.53 3.92 -0.50
C ASN A 155 8.03 3.19 -1.76
N LEU A 156 8.59 3.96 -2.69
CA LEU A 156 9.11 3.48 -3.96
C LEU A 156 10.29 2.49 -3.79
N GLY A 157 11.03 2.55 -2.68
CA GLY A 157 12.17 1.66 -2.43
C GLY A 157 11.80 0.18 -2.45
N PHE A 158 10.59 -0.19 -2.01
CA PHE A 158 10.14 -1.57 -2.09
C PHE A 158 9.91 -2.08 -3.52
N PHE A 159 9.54 -1.19 -4.45
CA PHE A 159 9.40 -1.56 -5.86
C PHE A 159 10.77 -1.83 -6.49
N SER A 160 11.80 -1.04 -6.14
CA SER A 160 13.17 -1.29 -6.57
C SER A 160 13.67 -2.66 -6.10
N ILE A 161 13.48 -2.96 -4.81
CA ILE A 161 13.88 -4.25 -4.21
C ILE A 161 13.13 -5.40 -4.88
N GLY A 162 11.82 -5.23 -5.04
CA GLY A 162 10.96 -6.21 -5.69
C GLY A 162 11.36 -6.50 -7.13
N LYS A 163 11.57 -5.45 -7.93
CA LYS A 163 11.99 -5.57 -9.32
C LYS A 163 13.37 -6.23 -9.45
N LYS A 164 14.30 -5.88 -8.56
CA LYS A 164 15.61 -6.55 -8.48
C LYS A 164 15.44 -8.05 -8.26
N LYS A 165 14.63 -8.44 -7.26
CA LYS A 165 14.34 -9.85 -6.97
C LYS A 165 13.76 -10.57 -8.19
N THR A 166 12.67 -10.04 -8.79
CA THR A 166 12.04 -10.64 -9.97
C THR A 166 13.06 -10.80 -11.11
N THR A 167 13.85 -9.78 -11.40
CA THR A 167 14.85 -9.80 -12.48
C THR A 167 15.93 -10.87 -12.23
N THR A 168 16.46 -10.95 -11.01
CA THR A 168 17.45 -11.98 -10.63
C THR A 168 16.87 -13.40 -10.70
N GLU A 169 15.62 -13.58 -10.27
CA GLU A 169 14.94 -14.88 -10.32
C GLU A 169 14.58 -15.32 -11.74
N THR A 170 14.36 -14.38 -12.67
CA THR A 170 14.09 -14.67 -14.08
C THR A 170 15.36 -14.98 -14.85
N PHE A 171 16.42 -14.18 -14.69
CA PHE A 171 17.65 -14.27 -15.48
C PHE A 171 18.79 -15.01 -14.75
N ARG A 172 18.45 -16.02 -13.92
CA ARG A 172 19.28 -16.73 -12.92
C ARG A 172 20.74 -17.07 -13.30
N THR A 173 21.08 -17.07 -14.58
CA THR A 173 22.36 -17.54 -15.14
C THR A 173 23.27 -16.47 -15.75
N PHE A 174 22.85 -15.21 -15.90
CA PHE A 174 23.61 -14.21 -16.68
C PHE A 174 23.96 -12.90 -15.93
N ILE A 175 23.53 -12.74 -14.68
CA ILE A 175 23.86 -11.55 -13.89
C ILE A 175 25.24 -11.74 -13.27
N ASN A 176 26.28 -11.47 -14.06
CA ASN A 176 27.66 -11.39 -13.57
C ASN A 176 27.82 -10.06 -12.82
N GLU A 177 28.11 -10.03 -11.52
CA GLU A 177 28.16 -8.78 -10.69
C GLU A 177 29.17 -7.71 -11.17
N SER A 178 29.81 -7.90 -12.33
CA SER A 178 30.53 -6.86 -13.04
C SER A 178 29.61 -5.68 -13.42
N LYS A 179 30.15 -4.47 -13.25
CA LYS A 179 29.48 -3.16 -13.36
C LYS A 179 28.96 -2.78 -14.76
N GLU A 180 28.79 -3.73 -15.67
CA GLU A 180 28.49 -3.48 -17.10
C GLU A 180 27.09 -3.97 -17.53
N GLN A 181 26.17 -4.16 -16.58
CA GLN A 181 24.81 -4.57 -16.90
C GLN A 181 23.91 -3.37 -17.17
N ALA A 182 23.11 -3.48 -18.22
CA ALA A 182 21.99 -2.61 -18.49
C ALA A 182 20.71 -3.44 -18.55
N TYR A 183 19.64 -2.91 -17.99
CA TYR A 183 18.31 -3.51 -18.02
C TYR A 183 17.41 -2.68 -18.92
N GLY A 184 16.40 -3.33 -19.49
CA GLY A 184 15.42 -2.69 -20.33
C GLY A 184 14.04 -3.29 -20.12
N GLU A 185 13.03 -2.44 -20.17
CA GLU A 185 11.63 -2.85 -20.17
C GLU A 185 10.93 -2.31 -21.40
N MET A 186 10.06 -3.14 -21.98
CA MET A 186 9.20 -2.78 -23.07
C MET A 186 7.78 -3.20 -22.69
N ASN A 187 6.85 -2.26 -22.77
CA ASN A 187 5.43 -2.49 -22.57
C ASN A 187 4.72 -2.25 -23.89
N ILE A 188 3.95 -3.23 -24.33
CA ILE A 188 3.07 -3.13 -25.50
C ILE A 188 1.65 -3.32 -24.98
N LEU A 189 0.85 -2.27 -25.05
CA LEU A 189 -0.55 -2.27 -24.61
C LEU A 189 -1.47 -2.25 -25.82
N PHE A 190 -2.37 -3.22 -25.87
CA PHE A 190 -3.51 -3.22 -26.79
C PHE A 190 -4.77 -2.93 -25.96
N ALA A 191 -5.20 -1.67 -25.93
CA ALA A 191 -6.33 -1.24 -25.13
C ALA A 191 -7.64 -1.43 -25.89
N HIS A 192 -8.29 -2.57 -25.67
CA HIS A 192 -9.61 -2.86 -26.22
C HIS A 192 -10.73 -2.24 -25.37
N GLY A 193 -10.67 -2.42 -24.05
CA GLY A 193 -11.62 -1.88 -23.09
C GLY A 193 -10.92 -1.16 -21.93
N LYS A 194 -11.57 -0.13 -21.40
CA LYS A 194 -11.16 0.64 -20.23
C LYS A 194 -12.34 0.74 -19.29
N PHE A 195 -12.20 0.12 -18.12
CA PHE A 195 -13.20 0.11 -17.07
C PHE A 195 -12.71 0.98 -15.91
N THR A 196 -13.55 1.89 -15.43
CA THR A 196 -13.19 2.82 -14.35
C THR A 196 -14.26 2.81 -13.27
N LEU A 197 -13.85 2.57 -12.03
CA LEU A 197 -14.71 2.73 -10.87
C LEU A 197 -14.71 4.19 -10.41
N LEU A 198 -15.90 4.79 -10.27
CA LEU A 198 -16.06 6.16 -9.81
C LEU A 198 -15.48 6.33 -8.40
N SER A 199 -14.42 7.12 -8.29
CA SER A 199 -13.63 7.21 -7.06
C SER A 199 -13.61 8.65 -6.54
N SER A 200 -14.77 9.07 -6.04
CA SER A 200 -15.01 10.29 -5.28
C SER A 200 -15.13 9.98 -3.79
N ASN A 201 -15.02 10.97 -2.91
CA ASN A 201 -15.20 10.76 -1.46
C ASN A 201 -16.60 10.20 -1.14
N GLY A 202 -17.63 10.71 -1.84
CA GLY A 202 -19.01 10.25 -1.67
C GLY A 202 -19.20 8.80 -2.13
N SER A 203 -18.77 8.47 -3.35
CA SER A 203 -18.90 7.11 -3.89
C SER A 203 -18.11 6.09 -3.07
N ASN A 204 -16.89 6.42 -2.64
CA ASN A 204 -16.09 5.53 -1.79
C ASN A 204 -16.80 5.20 -0.45
N LYS A 205 -17.51 6.16 0.16
CA LYS A 205 -18.29 5.92 1.38
C LYS A 205 -19.47 4.99 1.12
N VAL A 206 -20.15 5.16 -0.02
CA VAL A 206 -21.23 4.25 -0.45
C VAL A 206 -20.67 2.84 -0.63
N PHE A 207 -19.53 2.69 -1.32
CA PHE A 207 -18.87 1.40 -1.52
C PHE A 207 -18.53 0.71 -0.21
N ALA A 208 -17.87 1.43 0.70
CA ALA A 208 -17.48 0.90 2.01
C ALA A 208 -18.68 0.53 2.89
N ARG A 209 -19.81 1.24 2.75
CA ARG A 209 -20.99 1.01 3.59
C ARG A 209 -21.75 -0.27 3.24
N GLN A 210 -21.87 -0.59 1.96
CA GLN A 210 -22.84 -1.62 1.53
C GLN A 210 -22.38 -2.54 0.40
N PHE A 211 -21.24 -2.27 -0.25
CA PHE A 211 -20.77 -3.05 -1.41
C PHE A 211 -19.47 -3.81 -1.15
N LEU A 212 -18.99 -3.84 0.10
CA LEU A 212 -17.90 -4.74 0.47
C LEU A 212 -18.39 -6.19 0.43
N ARG A 213 -17.61 -7.08 -0.17
CA ARG A 213 -17.89 -8.51 -0.12
C ARG A 213 -17.86 -9.02 1.31
N ARG A 214 -18.73 -9.99 1.62
CA ARG A 214 -18.85 -10.56 2.95
C ARG A 214 -17.56 -11.23 3.41
N SER A 215 -16.86 -11.95 2.53
CA SER A 215 -15.54 -12.50 2.81
C SER A 215 -14.55 -11.42 3.23
N PHE A 216 -14.46 -10.31 2.49
CA PHE A 216 -13.61 -9.18 2.85
C PHE A 216 -13.96 -8.59 4.22
N ILE A 217 -15.25 -8.36 4.51
CA ILE A 217 -15.71 -7.87 5.82
C ILE A 217 -15.30 -8.84 6.93
N ASN A 218 -15.52 -10.13 6.77
CA ASN A 218 -15.16 -11.13 7.78
C ASN A 218 -13.67 -11.07 8.10
N ASN A 219 -12.81 -10.99 7.07
CA ASN A 219 -11.36 -10.87 7.24
C ASN A 219 -10.91 -9.56 7.91
N LEU A 220 -11.71 -8.50 7.85
CA LEU A 220 -11.41 -7.25 8.54
C LEU A 220 -11.59 -7.36 10.06
N TYR A 221 -12.43 -8.29 10.52
CA TYR A 221 -12.82 -8.46 11.94
C TYR A 221 -12.36 -9.79 12.54
N THR A 222 -11.56 -10.56 11.82
CA THR A 222 -11.07 -11.89 12.23
C THR A 222 -9.59 -11.82 12.58
#